data_AF-A0AA93HJ98-F1
#
_entry.id   AF-A0AA93HJ98-F1
#
_cell.length_a   1.000
_cell.length_b   1.000
_cell.length_c   1.000
_cell.angle_alpha   90.00
_cell.angle_beta   90.00
_cell.angle_gamma   90.00
#
_symmetry.space_group_name_H-M   'P 1'
#
loop_
_entity.id
_entity.type
_entity.pdbx_description
1 polymer ?
#
loop_
_entity_poly.entity_id
_entity_poly.type
_entity_poly.pdbx_seq_one_letter_code
_entity_poly.pdbx_strand_id
1 'polypeptide(L)'
;MACSNYALLPSVLFMVGCPAGKPSEKVVEQIEGQLAADPCLKNIASMRRTYAFARRGWKIDPNRIDVSIERAGFDGLPAGRIITSPPSQVGIDERERFSAAATYVVSADALDIWACGGTRSGLRHLPRF
;
A
#
# COMPACT_ATOMS: atom_id res chain seq x y z
N MET A 1 14.11 8.49 -20.36
CA MET A 1 13.22 9.66 -20.13
C MET A 1 13.77 10.45 -18.98
N ALA A 2 14.35 11.62 -19.27
CA ALA A 2 14.96 12.51 -18.29
C ALA A 2 13.93 13.55 -17.82
N CYS A 3 13.77 13.74 -16.51
CA CYS A 3 13.05 14.89 -15.97
C CYS A 3 14.06 15.98 -15.65
N SER A 4 13.99 17.08 -16.40
CA SER A 4 14.69 18.33 -16.14
C SER A 4 13.63 19.42 -16.02
N ASN A 5 13.57 20.09 -14.87
CA ASN A 5 12.99 21.42 -14.73
C ASN A 5 13.56 22.05 -13.46
N TYR A 6 14.53 22.94 -13.64
CA TYR A 6 15.07 23.78 -12.58
C TYR A 6 14.14 24.99 -12.39
N ALA A 7 13.53 25.12 -11.22
CA ALA A 7 12.98 26.39 -10.76
C ALA A 7 14.03 27.07 -9.88
N LEU A 8 14.67 28.11 -10.41
CA LEU A 8 15.58 28.98 -9.67
C LEU A 8 14.77 29.89 -8.73
N LEU A 9 14.61 29.48 -7.49
CA LEU A 9 14.31 30.38 -6.37
C LEU A 9 15.39 30.19 -5.30
N PRO A 10 15.94 31.28 -4.74
CA PRO A 10 16.98 31.17 -3.73
C PRO A 10 16.35 30.66 -2.42
N SER A 11 16.95 29.59 -1.89
CA SER A 11 16.96 29.22 -0.46
C SER A 11 16.07 28.08 0.06
N VAL A 12 15.23 27.40 -0.72
CA VAL A 12 14.72 26.08 -0.28
C VAL A 12 14.56 25.15 -1.47
N LEU A 13 15.56 24.29 -1.69
CA LEU A 13 15.51 23.22 -2.67
C LEU A 13 14.55 22.13 -2.14
N PHE A 14 13.24 22.32 -2.31
CA PHE A 14 12.31 21.21 -2.21
C PHE A 14 12.58 20.30 -3.40
N MET A 15 13.32 19.20 -3.16
CA MET A 15 13.40 18.11 -4.12
C MET A 15 11.98 17.55 -4.29
N VAL A 16 11.27 18.02 -5.31
CA VAL A 16 10.07 17.36 -5.81
C VAL A 16 10.55 16.10 -6.48
N GLY A 17 10.73 15.05 -5.68
CA GLY A 17 11.10 13.73 -6.13
C GLY A 17 10.11 13.29 -7.20
N CYS A 18 10.62 13.05 -8.40
CA CYS A 18 9.86 12.40 -9.47
C CYS A 18 9.26 11.11 -8.88
N PRO A 19 7.94 10.88 -8.94
CA PRO A 19 7.38 9.64 -8.43
C PRO A 19 7.94 8.51 -9.29
N ALA A 20 8.96 7.83 -8.77
CA ALA A 20 9.71 6.77 -9.43
C ALA A 20 8.83 5.53 -9.52
N GLY A 21 7.70 5.58 -10.24
CA GLY A 21 6.73 4.51 -10.43
C GLY A 21 6.09 3.92 -9.17
N LYS A 22 6.58 4.25 -7.97
CA LYS A 22 6.24 3.64 -6.69
C LYS A 22 6.01 4.70 -5.60
N PRO A 23 5.25 4.38 -4.53
CA PRO A 23 5.04 5.28 -3.39
C PRO A 23 6.36 5.68 -2.71
N SER A 24 6.38 6.85 -2.06
CA SER A 24 7.53 7.26 -1.24
C SER A 24 7.49 6.59 0.14
N GLU A 25 8.65 6.41 0.76
CA GLU A 25 8.74 5.81 2.11
C GLU A 25 7.93 6.59 3.14
N LYS A 26 7.95 7.92 3.07
CA LYS A 26 7.17 8.80 3.96
C LYS A 26 5.67 8.53 3.88
N VAL A 27 5.12 8.35 2.67
CA VAL A 27 3.70 8.02 2.51
C VAL A 27 3.40 6.61 3.04
N VAL A 28 4.31 5.66 2.84
CA VAL A 28 4.16 4.31 3.40
C VAL A 28 4.21 4.31 4.93
N GLU A 29 5.03 5.14 5.55
CA GLU A 29 5.06 5.31 7.01
C GLU A 29 3.75 5.86 7.56
N GLN A 30 3.14 6.83 6.86
CA GLN A 30 1.81 7.34 7.23
C GLN A 30 0.75 6.23 7.16
N ILE A 31 0.76 5.46 6.06
CA ILE A 31 -0.14 4.31 5.88
C ILE A 31 0.06 3.27 7.01
N GLU A 32 1.30 2.93 7.34
CA GLU A 32 1.60 1.97 8.42
C GLU A 32 1.14 2.45 9.78
N GLY A 33 1.22 3.76 10.05
CA GLY A 33 0.67 4.36 11.26
C GLY A 33 -0.85 4.18 11.37
N GLN A 34 -1.58 4.37 10.26
CA GLN A 34 -3.04 4.16 10.21
C GLN A 34 -3.40 2.67 10.30
N LEU A 35 -2.68 1.79 9.59
CA LEU A 35 -2.92 0.35 9.62
C LEU A 35 -2.66 -0.25 11.01
N ALA A 36 -1.62 0.20 11.72
CA ALA A 36 -1.29 -0.30 13.05
C ALA A 36 -2.37 0.04 14.10
N ALA A 37 -3.22 1.03 13.85
CA ALA A 37 -4.36 1.36 14.69
C ALA A 37 -5.54 0.37 14.52
N ASP A 38 -5.58 -0.40 13.43
CA ASP A 38 -6.67 -1.35 13.19
C ASP A 38 -6.49 -2.63 14.03
N PRO A 39 -7.51 -3.05 14.83
CA PRO A 39 -7.43 -4.25 15.64
C PRO A 39 -7.17 -5.55 14.88
N CYS A 40 -7.50 -5.60 13.59
CA CYS A 40 -7.24 -6.75 12.72
C CYS A 40 -5.75 -6.87 12.37
N LEU A 41 -4.99 -5.78 12.48
CA LEU A 41 -3.58 -5.67 12.09
C LEU A 41 -2.65 -5.50 13.30
N LYS A 42 -3.05 -5.96 14.49
CA LYS A 42 -2.29 -5.84 15.77
C LYS A 42 -0.83 -6.28 15.72
N ASN A 43 -0.42 -7.09 14.74
CA ASN A 43 0.97 -7.51 14.54
C ASN A 43 1.47 -7.21 13.11
N ILE A 44 1.10 -6.06 12.55
CA ILE A 44 1.39 -5.74 11.15
C ILE A 44 2.89 -5.82 10.83
N ALA A 45 3.77 -5.51 11.79
CA ALA A 45 5.23 -5.54 11.64
C ALA A 45 5.80 -6.93 11.29
N SER A 46 5.19 -8.00 11.79
CA SER A 46 5.60 -9.39 11.48
C SER A 46 4.98 -9.93 10.19
N MET A 47 4.09 -9.17 9.56
CA MET A 47 3.46 -9.53 8.29
C MET A 47 4.31 -9.04 7.11
N ARG A 48 4.05 -9.61 5.94
CA ARG A 48 4.52 -9.09 4.66
C ARG A 48 3.54 -8.00 4.22
N ARG A 49 4.06 -6.82 3.89
CA ARG A 49 3.26 -5.64 3.53
C ARG A 49 3.76 -5.09 2.20
N THR A 50 2.92 -5.12 1.19
CA THR A 50 3.27 -4.67 -0.16
C THR A 50 2.48 -3.41 -0.50
N TYR A 51 3.18 -2.37 -0.93
CA TYR A 51 2.64 -1.06 -1.30
C TYR A 51 2.97 -0.75 -2.74
N ALA A 52 1.96 -0.41 -3.52
CA ALA A 52 2.13 0.03 -4.89
C ALA A 52 1.03 1.01 -5.29
N PHE A 53 1.29 1.85 -6.28
CA PHE A 53 0.22 2.67 -6.84
C PHE A 53 -0.84 1.79 -7.51
N ALA A 54 -2.10 2.15 -7.32
CA ALA A 54 -3.21 1.45 -7.91
C ALA A 54 -3.18 1.55 -9.44
N ARG A 55 -3.74 0.55 -10.12
CA ARG A 55 -3.93 0.56 -11.57
C ARG A 55 -5.38 0.81 -11.93
N ARG A 56 -5.63 1.77 -12.82
CA ARG A 56 -6.92 1.96 -13.50
C ARG A 56 -6.75 1.61 -14.97
N GLY A 57 -7.08 0.37 -15.32
CA GLY A 57 -6.78 -0.19 -16.65
C GLY A 57 -5.26 -0.21 -16.88
N TRP A 58 -4.81 0.45 -17.94
CA TRP A 58 -3.39 0.53 -18.32
C TRP A 58 -2.61 1.66 -17.63
N LYS A 59 -3.27 2.51 -16.85
CA LYS A 59 -2.66 3.68 -16.21
C LYS A 59 -2.42 3.44 -14.73
N ILE A 60 -1.27 3.92 -14.25
CA ILE A 60 -0.95 4.00 -12.82
C ILE A 60 -1.63 5.25 -12.26
N ASP A 61 -2.35 5.10 -11.15
CA ASP A 61 -3.00 6.20 -10.42
C ASP A 61 -2.11 6.58 -9.22
N PRO A 62 -1.30 7.65 -9.29
CA PRO A 62 -0.42 8.05 -8.19
C PRO A 62 -1.17 8.58 -6.96
N ASN A 63 -2.48 8.85 -7.10
CA ASN A 63 -3.31 9.31 -5.99
C ASN A 63 -3.85 8.15 -5.14
N ARG A 64 -3.70 6.90 -5.61
CA ARG A 64 -4.19 5.71 -4.92
C ARG A 64 -3.06 4.72 -4.71
N ILE A 65 -2.95 4.20 -3.50
CA ILE A 65 -1.96 3.19 -3.15
C ILE A 65 -2.72 1.95 -2.69
N ASP A 66 -2.52 0.85 -3.40
CA ASP A 66 -3.03 -0.45 -3.00
C ASP A 66 -2.04 -1.08 -2.02
N VAL A 67 -2.58 -1.61 -0.94
CA VAL A 67 -1.85 -2.27 0.13
C VAL A 67 -2.31 -3.72 0.20
N SER A 68 -1.35 -4.64 0.10
CA SER A 68 -1.56 -6.07 0.34
C SER A 68 -0.80 -6.50 1.59
N ILE A 69 -1.48 -7.18 2.49
CA ILE A 69 -0.92 -7.66 3.75
C ILE A 69 -1.14 -9.16 3.83
N GLU A 70 -0.06 -9.89 4.03
CA GLU A 70 -0.05 -11.35 4.07
C GLU A 70 0.79 -11.84 5.24
N ARG A 71 0.48 -13.02 5.78
CA ARG A 71 1.31 -13.62 6.83
C ARG A 71 2.69 -13.96 6.29
N ALA A 72 3.73 -13.47 6.95
CA ALA A 72 5.11 -13.82 6.60
C ALA A 72 5.48 -15.23 7.09
N GLY A 73 6.51 -15.82 6.47
CA GLY A 73 7.04 -17.16 6.79
C GLY A 73 6.19 -18.32 6.26
N PHE A 74 4.95 -18.05 5.83
CA PHE A 74 4.13 -18.98 5.07
C PHE A 74 4.58 -18.96 3.60
N ASP A 75 4.75 -20.12 2.97
CA ASP A 75 5.29 -20.28 1.59
C ASP A 75 6.68 -19.67 1.35
N GLY A 76 7.48 -19.47 2.41
CA GLY A 76 8.82 -18.87 2.32
C GLY A 76 8.81 -17.36 2.06
N LEU A 77 7.65 -16.71 2.15
CA LEU A 77 7.52 -15.27 1.94
C LEU A 77 8.20 -14.48 3.08
N PRO A 78 9.10 -13.53 2.77
CA PRO A 78 9.77 -12.74 3.80
C PRO A 78 8.80 -11.78 4.47
N ALA A 79 9.01 -11.56 5.78
CA ALA A 79 8.35 -10.49 6.52
C ALA A 79 8.89 -9.12 6.09
N GLY A 80 8.08 -8.08 6.34
CA GLY A 80 8.52 -6.70 6.19
C GLY A 80 7.82 -5.93 5.09
N ARG A 81 8.36 -4.73 4.85
CA ARG A 81 7.80 -3.70 3.98
C ARG A 81 8.37 -3.85 2.57
N ILE A 82 7.50 -3.82 1.56
CA ILE A 82 7.86 -3.90 0.15
C ILE A 82 7.17 -2.76 -0.58
N ILE A 83 7.96 -1.85 -1.14
CA ILE A 83 7.47 -0.72 -1.92
C ILE A 83 7.84 -0.97 -3.38
N THR A 84 6.85 -1.25 -4.22
CA THR A 84 7.08 -1.79 -5.56
C THR A 84 6.32 -1.04 -6.67
N SER A 85 6.76 -1.27 -7.89
CA SER A 85 6.11 -0.88 -9.15
C SER A 85 6.56 -1.82 -10.27
N PRO A 86 5.65 -2.31 -11.14
CA PRO A 86 4.21 -2.09 -11.15
C PRO A 86 3.50 -2.77 -9.96
N PRO A 87 2.24 -2.42 -9.65
CA PRO A 87 1.50 -3.10 -8.58
C PRO A 87 1.50 -4.60 -8.78
N SER A 88 1.92 -5.32 -7.74
CA SER A 88 1.77 -6.77 -7.68
C SER A 88 0.27 -7.06 -7.69
N GLN A 89 -0.20 -7.88 -8.63
CA GLN A 89 -1.56 -8.39 -8.57
C GLN A 89 -1.72 -9.14 -7.26
N VAL A 90 -2.61 -8.64 -6.40
CA VAL A 90 -2.93 -9.29 -5.13
C VAL A 90 -3.80 -10.49 -5.47
N GLY A 91 -3.18 -11.66 -5.60
CA GLY A 91 -3.90 -12.92 -5.60
C GLY A 91 -4.32 -13.20 -4.16
N ILE A 92 -5.57 -12.92 -3.81
CA ILE A 92 -6.15 -13.43 -2.57
C ILE A 92 -6.30 -14.95 -2.80
N ASP A 93 -5.30 -15.72 -2.38
CA ASP A 93 -5.33 -17.18 -2.46
C ASP A 93 -6.36 -17.70 -1.43
N GLU A 94 -7.31 -18.52 -1.90
CA GLU A 94 -8.46 -19.04 -1.16
C GLU A 94 -8.09 -20.07 -0.08
N ARG A 95 -6.82 -20.49 0.02
CA ARG A 95 -6.34 -21.30 1.14
C ARG A 95 -6.58 -20.55 2.46
N GLU A 96 -6.84 -21.25 3.57
CA GLU A 96 -7.06 -20.67 4.92
C GLU A 96 -5.85 -19.83 5.38
N ARG A 97 -5.76 -18.60 4.87
CA ARG A 97 -4.63 -17.69 5.02
C ARG A 97 -5.16 -16.38 5.55
N PHE A 98 -4.44 -15.81 6.51
CA PHE A 98 -4.67 -14.43 6.88
C PHE A 98 -4.24 -13.54 5.72
N SER A 99 -5.17 -12.74 5.22
CA SER A 99 -4.91 -11.69 4.25
C SER A 99 -5.64 -10.43 4.66
N ALA A 100 -5.07 -9.28 4.35
CA ALA A 100 -5.77 -8.02 4.43
C ALA A 100 -5.41 -7.15 3.24
N ALA A 101 -6.36 -6.34 2.82
CA ALA A 101 -6.20 -5.45 1.69
C ALA A 101 -6.83 -4.10 2.01
N ALA A 102 -6.12 -3.05 1.62
CA ALA A 102 -6.53 -1.69 1.84
C ALA A 102 -6.15 -0.81 0.66
N THR A 103 -6.87 0.30 0.51
CA THR A 103 -6.54 1.34 -0.46
C THR A 103 -6.39 2.65 0.28
N TYR A 104 -5.27 3.31 0.06
CA TYR A 104 -4.99 4.63 0.60
C TYR A 104 -5.12 5.69 -0.48
N VAL A 105 -5.85 6.78 -0.18
CA VAL A 105 -6.05 7.92 -1.07
C VAL A 105 -5.17 9.07 -0.60
N VAL A 106 -4.12 9.39 -1.37
CA VAL A 106 -3.06 10.33 -0.98
C VAL A 106 -3.60 11.75 -0.76
N SER A 107 -4.46 12.24 -1.66
CA SER A 107 -5.05 13.57 -1.55
C SER A 107 -6.04 13.74 -0.39
N ALA A 108 -6.62 12.65 0.11
CA ALA A 108 -7.60 12.68 1.18
C ALA A 108 -7.01 12.28 2.55
N ASP A 109 -5.74 11.86 2.59
CA ASP A 109 -5.10 11.25 3.78
C ASP A 109 -5.98 10.16 4.42
N ALA A 110 -6.61 9.34 3.56
CA ALA A 110 -7.64 8.40 3.97
C ALA A 110 -7.27 6.97 3.58
N LEU A 111 -7.28 6.08 4.57
CA LEU A 111 -7.10 4.65 4.40
C LEU A 111 -8.44 3.93 4.50
N ASP A 112 -8.76 3.12 3.48
CA ASP A 112 -9.92 2.25 3.46
C ASP A 112 -9.48 0.79 3.49
N ILE A 113 -9.76 0.08 4.59
CA ILE A 113 -9.47 -1.35 4.75
C ILE A 113 -10.72 -2.12 4.36
N TRP A 114 -10.71 -2.71 3.17
CA TRP A 114 -11.87 -3.38 2.59
C TRP A 114 -11.83 -4.91 2.72
N ALA A 115 -10.70 -5.48 3.14
CA ALA A 115 -10.59 -6.88 3.51
C ALA A 115 -9.62 -7.06 4.68
N CYS A 116 -10.00 -7.85 5.68
CA CYS A 116 -9.08 -8.24 6.74
C CYS A 116 -9.52 -9.53 7.44
N GLY A 117 -8.68 -10.57 7.37
CA GLY A 117 -8.89 -11.83 8.09
C GLY A 117 -8.54 -13.08 7.28
N GLY A 118 -8.83 -14.25 7.87
CA GLY A 118 -8.88 -15.52 7.15
C GLY A 118 -10.27 -15.79 6.58
N THR A 119 -10.37 -16.72 5.64
CA THR A 119 -11.59 -17.10 4.86
C THR A 119 -12.86 -17.42 5.69
N ARG A 120 -12.80 -17.47 7.02
CA ARG A 120 -13.98 -17.65 7.90
C ARG A 120 -14.39 -16.45 8.76
N SER A 121 -13.65 -15.34 8.76
CA SER A 121 -13.82 -14.32 9.82
C SER A 121 -13.82 -12.86 9.40
N GLY A 122 -14.01 -12.49 8.13
CA GLY A 122 -13.77 -11.07 7.81
C GLY A 122 -14.13 -10.52 6.45
N LEU A 123 -15.33 -10.77 5.95
CA LEU A 123 -16.01 -9.78 5.09
C LEU A 123 -16.45 -8.59 5.99
N ARG A 124 -15.51 -7.85 6.56
CA ARG A 124 -15.80 -6.50 7.05
C ARG A 124 -15.36 -5.56 5.93
N HIS A 125 -16.34 -4.86 5.37
CA HIS A 125 -16.23 -3.86 4.30
C HIS A 125 -16.27 -4.39 2.86
N LEU A 126 -17.38 -5.07 2.53
CA LEU A 126 -17.95 -4.84 1.19
C LEU A 126 -18.31 -3.35 1.09
N PRO A 127 -17.81 -2.58 0.11
CA PRO A 127 -18.35 -1.26 -0.16
C PRO A 127 -19.83 -1.44 -0.48
N ARG A 128 -20.69 -0.76 0.29
CA ARG A 128 -22.09 -0.60 -0.11
C ARG A 128 -22.07 0.20 -1.41
N PHE A 129 -22.29 -0.47 -2.53
CA PHE A 129 -22.72 0.15 -3.77
C PHE A 129 -24.13 0.75 -3.57
#